data_AF-A0A7S0I5V2-F1
#
_entry.id   AF-A0A7S0I5V2-F1
#
_cell.length_a   1.000
_cell.length_b   1.000
_cell.length_c   1.000
_cell.angle_alpha   90.00
_cell.angle_beta   90.00
_cell.angle_gamma   90.00
#
_symmetry.space_group_name_H-M   'P 1'
#
loop_
_entity.id
_entity.type
_entity.pdbx_description
1 polymer ?
#
loop_
_entity_poly.entity_id
_entity_poly.type
_entity_poly.pdbx_seq_one_letter_code
_entity_poly.pdbx_strand_id
1 'polypeptide(L)'
;GRLACEALALVCQALSRLEVGQMSVLSFAETTQLLHPFERPFSAEAGAHMLSRFTFSQGHTHMEGLLKTVVQTLQLARLQQGAGSAEQMQLVLIVSDGRRSPSWGDPSLWIRRAAQQHILLCFVIVDAAASEDSIMDLQSVSYPNGKLTISKWIDSFPFPYYIVLRDLVTLPQVLSDALRQWLELLQRT
;
A
#
# COMPACT_ATOMS: atom_id res chain seq x y z
N GLY A 1 -13.20 -4.70 4.87
CA GLY A 1 -12.60 -5.69 5.78
C GLY A 1 -12.22 -6.98 5.07
N ARG A 2 -13.18 -7.89 4.89
CA ARG A 2 -12.95 -9.25 4.36
C ARG A 2 -12.14 -9.30 3.04
N LEU A 3 -12.54 -8.54 2.02
CA LEU A 3 -11.82 -8.51 0.73
C LEU A 3 -10.35 -8.06 0.87
N ALA A 4 -10.07 -7.11 1.76
CA ALA A 4 -8.71 -6.65 2.01
C ALA A 4 -7.85 -7.71 2.73
N CYS A 5 -8.44 -8.46 3.67
CA CYS A 5 -7.79 -9.61 4.30
C CYS A 5 -7.47 -10.73 3.30
N GLU A 6 -8.43 -11.06 2.44
CA GLU A 6 -8.26 -12.07 1.38
C GLU A 6 -7.19 -11.62 0.37
N ALA A 7 -7.23 -10.36 -0.07
CA ALA A 7 -6.18 -9.76 -0.90
C ALA A 7 -4.81 -9.88 -0.23
N LEU A 8 -4.68 -9.44 1.03
CA LEU A 8 -3.43 -9.49 1.77
C LEU A 8 -2.88 -10.93 1.88
N ALA A 9 -3.75 -11.89 2.19
CA ALA A 9 -3.36 -13.30 2.27
C ALA A 9 -2.83 -13.83 0.93
N LEU A 10 -3.51 -13.51 -0.18
CA LEU A 10 -3.08 -13.89 -1.52
C LEU A 10 -1.74 -13.26 -1.90
N VAL A 11 -1.56 -11.97 -1.60
CA VAL A 11 -0.30 -11.26 -1.86
C VAL A 11 0.85 -11.88 -1.07
N CYS A 12 0.68 -12.08 0.24
CA CYS A 12 1.73 -12.66 1.07
C CYS A 12 2.08 -14.09 0.64
N GLN A 13 1.10 -14.91 0.24
CA GLN A 13 1.36 -16.25 -0.31
C GLN A 13 2.11 -16.19 -1.64
N ALA A 14 1.72 -15.31 -2.55
CA ALA A 14 2.39 -15.14 -3.84
C ALA A 14 3.84 -14.67 -3.65
N LEU A 15 4.06 -13.65 -2.83
CA LEU A 15 5.38 -13.15 -2.48
C LEU A 15 6.25 -14.23 -1.83
N SER A 16 5.71 -15.00 -0.88
CA SER A 16 6.46 -16.10 -0.26
C SER A 16 6.89 -17.18 -1.27
N ARG A 17 6.14 -17.39 -2.36
CA ARG A 17 6.50 -18.34 -3.43
C ARG A 17 7.53 -17.77 -4.42
N LEU A 18 7.59 -16.45 -4.55
CA LEU A 18 8.56 -15.75 -5.41
C LEU A 18 9.93 -15.62 -4.75
N GLU A 19 10.12 -16.18 -3.55
CA GLU A 19 11.36 -16.10 -2.76
C GLU A 19 11.86 -14.65 -2.60
N VAL A 20 10.94 -13.69 -2.50
CA VAL A 20 11.32 -12.30 -2.17
C VAL A 20 12.04 -12.30 -0.83
N GLY A 21 13.23 -11.69 -0.80
CA GLY A 21 14.20 -11.87 0.27
C GLY A 21 13.65 -11.70 1.68
N GLN A 22 12.98 -10.58 1.96
CA GLN A 22 12.35 -10.33 3.26
C GLN A 22 10.98 -9.64 3.06
N MET A 23 10.00 -10.02 3.88
CA MET A 23 8.65 -9.44 3.86
C MET A 23 8.22 -9.07 5.27
N SER A 24 7.60 -7.90 5.41
CA SER A 24 7.00 -7.42 6.65
C SER A 24 5.58 -6.96 6.39
N VAL A 25 4.70 -7.08 7.38
CA VAL A 25 3.30 -6.66 7.29
C VAL A 25 2.95 -5.73 8.43
N LEU A 26 2.37 -4.59 8.07
CA LEU A 26 1.89 -3.54 8.97
C LEU A 26 0.37 -3.41 8.81
N SER A 27 -0.37 -3.25 9.91
CA SER A 27 -1.72 -2.69 9.87
C SER A 27 -1.67 -1.19 10.12
N PHE A 28 -2.62 -0.46 9.53
CA PHE A 28 -2.72 0.98 9.71
C PHE A 28 -4.19 1.42 9.77
N ALA A 29 -4.43 2.41 10.62
CA ALA A 29 -5.65 3.19 10.67
C ALA A 29 -5.31 4.51 11.38
N GLU A 30 -5.68 4.66 12.66
CA GLU A 30 -5.23 5.76 13.52
C GLU A 30 -3.76 5.64 13.92
N THR A 31 -3.30 4.40 14.12
CA THR A 31 -1.92 4.06 14.42
C THR A 31 -1.43 2.94 13.52
N THR A 32 -0.12 2.88 13.32
CA THR A 32 0.55 1.81 12.57
C THR A 32 1.03 0.74 13.54
N GLN A 33 0.75 -0.53 13.26
CA GLN A 33 1.18 -1.67 14.09
C GLN A 33 1.85 -2.74 13.25
N LEU A 34 2.97 -3.27 13.74
CA LEU A 34 3.67 -4.38 13.10
C LEU A 34 2.97 -5.70 13.40
N LEU A 35 2.50 -6.36 12.34
CA LEU A 35 1.85 -7.67 12.43
C LEU A 35 2.81 -8.82 12.10
N HIS A 36 3.75 -8.59 11.18
CA HIS A 36 4.73 -9.58 10.77
C HIS A 36 6.10 -8.91 10.55
N PRO A 37 7.15 -9.25 11.30
CA PRO A 37 8.49 -8.66 11.15
C PRO A 37 9.26 -9.29 9.97
N PHE A 38 10.28 -8.59 9.45
CA PHE A 38 11.08 -9.04 8.29
C PHE A 38 11.86 -10.33 8.52
N GLU A 39 12.25 -10.59 9.76
CA GLU A 39 13.10 -11.71 10.16
C GLU A 39 12.31 -13.03 10.29
N ARG A 40 10.98 -12.96 10.31
CA ARG A 40 10.12 -14.13 10.44
C ARG A 40 9.68 -14.59 9.04
N PRO A 41 9.88 -15.87 8.67
CA PRO A 41 9.35 -16.38 7.41
C PRO A 41 7.81 -16.41 7.44
N PHE A 42 7.20 -16.15 6.29
CA PHE A 42 5.75 -16.20 6.17
C PHE A 42 5.26 -17.65 6.11
N SER A 43 4.30 -18.01 6.95
CA SER A 43 3.65 -19.32 7.00
C SER A 43 2.14 -19.16 7.09
N ALA A 44 1.38 -20.22 6.80
CA ALA A 44 -0.08 -20.21 6.92
C ALA A 44 -0.54 -19.85 8.35
N GLU A 45 0.18 -20.32 9.37
CA GLU A 45 -0.07 -19.99 10.77
C GLU A 45 0.23 -18.52 11.08
N ALA A 46 1.35 -17.99 10.59
CA ALA A 46 1.68 -16.57 10.72
C ALA A 46 0.61 -15.68 10.07
N GLY A 47 0.11 -16.10 8.90
CA GLY A 47 -1.00 -15.46 8.21
C GLY A 47 -2.30 -15.49 9.03
N ALA A 48 -2.69 -16.63 9.60
CA ALA A 48 -3.90 -16.74 10.43
C ALA A 48 -3.84 -15.82 11.66
N HIS A 49 -2.71 -15.82 12.36
CA HIS A 49 -2.49 -14.95 13.53
C HIS A 49 -2.41 -13.46 13.16
N MET A 50 -1.87 -13.11 12.00
CA MET A 50 -1.90 -11.75 11.47
C MET A 50 -3.34 -11.31 11.20
N LEU A 51 -4.12 -12.15 10.50
CA LEU A 51 -5.49 -11.84 10.12
C LEU A 51 -6.41 -11.67 11.34
N SER A 52 -6.19 -12.45 12.42
CA SER A 52 -6.99 -12.33 13.64
C SER A 52 -6.81 -11.00 14.38
N ARG A 53 -5.77 -10.21 14.06
CA ARG A 53 -5.54 -8.89 14.67
C ARG A 53 -6.30 -7.76 13.99
N PHE A 54 -6.89 -7.99 12.81
CA PHE A 54 -7.69 -6.98 12.14
C PHE A 54 -9.11 -6.91 12.71
N THR A 55 -9.44 -5.82 13.39
CA THR A 55 -10.79 -5.56 13.91
C THR A 55 -11.65 -4.72 12.97
N PHE A 56 -11.03 -3.93 12.07
CA PHE A 56 -11.71 -2.96 11.18
C PHE A 56 -12.66 -2.00 11.90
N SER A 57 -12.38 -1.69 13.17
CA SER A 57 -13.24 -0.91 14.05
C SER A 57 -12.79 0.55 14.21
N GLN A 58 -11.76 0.97 13.47
CA GLN A 58 -11.17 2.31 13.58
C GLN A 58 -11.98 3.33 12.78
N GLY A 59 -12.11 4.55 13.32
CA GLY A 59 -12.98 5.58 12.73
C GLY A 59 -12.34 6.39 11.60
N HIS A 60 -11.02 6.38 11.51
CA HIS A 60 -10.27 7.22 10.58
C HIS A 60 -8.91 6.61 10.23
N THR A 61 -8.45 6.96 9.03
CA THR A 61 -7.14 6.56 8.49
C THR A 61 -6.18 7.74 8.51
N HIS A 62 -4.99 7.53 9.08
CA HIS A 62 -3.90 8.49 9.13
C HIS A 62 -2.75 8.06 8.18
N MET A 63 -2.83 8.52 6.93
CA MET A 63 -1.94 8.08 5.86
C MET A 63 -0.54 8.67 5.96
N GLU A 64 -0.44 9.94 6.37
CA GLU A 64 0.85 10.58 6.57
C GLU A 64 1.70 9.83 7.61
N GLY A 65 1.10 9.44 8.74
CA GLY A 65 1.76 8.62 9.76
C GLY A 65 2.18 7.23 9.26
N LEU A 66 1.32 6.56 8.47
CA LEU A 66 1.70 5.29 7.82
C LEU A 66 2.96 5.48 6.97
N LEU A 67 2.96 6.45 6.06
CA LEU A 67 4.08 6.65 5.14
C LEU A 67 5.37 7.01 5.88
N LYS A 68 5.27 7.84 6.92
CA LYS A 68 6.40 8.12 7.82
C LYS A 68 6.95 6.85 8.45
N THR A 69 6.09 6.01 9.04
CA THR A 69 6.51 4.73 9.63
C THR A 69 7.18 3.84 8.60
N VAL A 70 6.54 3.62 7.44
CA VAL A 70 7.05 2.74 6.38
C VAL A 70 8.43 3.19 5.89
N VAL A 71 8.58 4.47 5.58
CA VAL A 71 9.84 5.04 5.11
C VAL A 71 10.95 4.86 6.15
N GLN A 72 10.66 5.09 7.44
CA GLN A 72 11.62 4.89 8.52
C GLN A 72 11.98 3.41 8.70
N THR A 73 11.00 2.51 8.68
CA THR A 73 11.22 1.07 8.83
C THR A 73 12.09 0.52 7.70
N LEU A 74 11.82 0.91 6.45
CA LEU A 74 12.59 0.46 5.29
C LEU A 74 14.01 1.03 5.26
N GLN A 75 14.21 2.27 5.73
CA GLN A 75 15.56 2.83 5.92
C GLN A 75 16.37 2.01 6.94
N LEU A 76 15.76 1.66 8.07
CA LEU A 76 16.42 0.85 9.11
C LEU A 76 16.77 -0.55 8.58
N ALA A 77 15.84 -1.19 7.85
CA ALA A 77 16.10 -2.49 7.24
C ALA A 77 17.29 -2.44 6.26
N ARG A 78 17.39 -1.37 5.46
CA ARG A 78 18.53 -1.16 4.55
C ARG A 78 19.87 -1.01 5.29
N LEU A 79 19.88 -0.29 6.41
CA LEU A 79 21.10 -0.12 7.21
C LEU A 79 21.57 -1.44 7.83
N GLN A 80 20.63 -2.29 8.26
CA GLN A 80 20.94 -3.59 8.85
C GLN A 80 21.51 -4.60 7.85
N GLN A 81 21.17 -4.47 6.56
CA GLN A 81 21.64 -5.34 5.47
C GLN A 81 23.10 -5.06 5.02
N GLY A 82 23.73 -3.98 5.49
CA GLY A 82 25.14 -3.64 5.21
C GLY A 82 25.37 -2.89 3.88
N ALA A 83 26.55 -2.29 3.74
CA ALA A 83 26.90 -1.33 2.68
C ALA A 83 26.93 -1.90 1.24
N GLY A 84 26.87 -3.23 1.07
CA GLY A 84 26.78 -3.90 -0.24
C GLY A 84 25.37 -3.97 -0.83
N SER A 85 24.34 -3.56 -0.07
CA SER A 85 22.92 -3.68 -0.42
C SER A 85 22.35 -2.43 -1.12
N ALA A 86 23.20 -1.57 -1.69
CA ALA A 86 22.79 -0.28 -2.29
C ALA A 86 21.76 -0.43 -3.44
N GLU A 87 21.68 -1.61 -4.06
CA GLU A 87 20.74 -1.93 -5.15
C GLU A 87 19.47 -2.66 -4.68
N GLN A 88 19.21 -2.73 -3.37
CA GLN A 88 18.04 -3.46 -2.89
C GLN A 88 16.76 -2.66 -3.14
N MET A 89 16.00 -3.17 -4.11
CA MET A 89 14.71 -2.64 -4.49
C MET A 89 13.69 -2.88 -3.37
N GLN A 90 13.08 -1.81 -2.87
CA GLN A 90 12.08 -1.88 -1.80
C GLN A 90 10.69 -1.57 -2.35
N LEU A 91 9.74 -2.47 -2.10
CA LEU A 91 8.35 -2.35 -2.53
C LEU A 91 7.43 -2.24 -1.32
N VAL A 92 6.46 -1.33 -1.40
CA VAL A 92 5.38 -1.20 -0.42
C VAL A 92 4.05 -1.34 -1.16
N LEU A 93 3.28 -2.35 -0.77
CA LEU A 93 1.91 -2.55 -1.22
C LEU A 93 0.95 -2.03 -0.14
N ILE A 94 0.21 -0.96 -0.44
CA ILE A 94 -0.76 -0.38 0.49
C ILE A 94 -2.14 -0.86 0.07
N VAL A 95 -2.78 -1.72 0.87
CA VAL A 95 -4.11 -2.27 0.57
C VAL A 95 -5.17 -1.54 1.38
N SER A 96 -6.06 -0.79 0.71
CA SER A 96 -7.16 -0.06 1.35
C SER A 96 -8.24 0.25 0.30
N ASP A 97 -9.44 0.63 0.72
CA ASP A 97 -10.49 1.16 -0.15
C ASP A 97 -10.18 2.56 -0.72
N GLY A 98 -9.06 3.19 -0.33
CA GLY A 98 -8.57 4.44 -0.92
C GLY A 98 -9.39 5.69 -0.58
N ARG A 99 -10.37 5.58 0.32
CA ARG A 99 -11.22 6.70 0.72
C ARG A 99 -10.46 7.71 1.55
N ARG A 100 -10.70 8.99 1.27
CA ARG A 100 -10.10 10.09 2.03
C ARG A 100 -10.81 10.26 3.37
N SER A 101 -10.03 10.16 4.45
CA SER A 101 -10.46 10.50 5.82
C SER A 101 -10.15 11.97 6.14
N PRO A 102 -10.87 12.64 7.05
CA PRO A 102 -10.47 13.96 7.55
C PRO A 102 -9.05 13.97 8.15
N SER A 103 -8.66 12.88 8.82
CA SER A 103 -7.35 12.72 9.48
C SER A 103 -6.25 12.19 8.57
N TRP A 104 -6.47 12.18 7.25
CA TRP A 104 -5.57 11.54 6.29
C TRP A 104 -4.17 12.18 6.21
N GLY A 105 -4.08 13.48 6.49
CA GLY A 105 -2.84 14.26 6.42
C GLY A 105 -2.45 14.65 5.00
N ASP A 106 -1.21 15.12 4.82
CA ASP A 106 -0.62 15.38 3.49
C ASP A 106 0.47 14.35 3.16
N PRO A 107 0.18 13.33 2.34
CA PRO A 107 1.14 12.29 2.02
C PRO A 107 2.22 12.75 1.02
N SER A 108 2.07 13.91 0.38
CA SER A 108 2.88 14.34 -0.77
C SER A 108 4.38 14.38 -0.46
N LEU A 109 4.75 14.88 0.72
CA LEU A 109 6.14 14.95 1.17
C LEU A 109 6.75 13.54 1.29
N TRP A 110 6.02 12.60 1.90
CA TRP A 110 6.52 11.26 2.15
C TRP A 110 6.53 10.39 0.90
N ILE A 111 5.60 10.59 -0.03
CA ILE A 111 5.63 9.95 -1.35
C ILE A 111 6.89 10.37 -2.11
N ARG A 112 7.20 11.68 -2.13
CA ARG A 112 8.43 12.18 -2.76
C ARG A 112 9.68 11.61 -2.08
N ARG A 113 9.68 11.56 -0.74
CA ARG A 113 10.81 11.00 0.02
C ARG A 113 11.01 9.50 -0.23
N ALA A 114 9.93 8.72 -0.32
CA ALA A 114 9.99 7.30 -0.67
C ALA A 114 10.63 7.12 -2.05
N ALA A 115 10.19 7.89 -3.05
CA ALA A 115 10.75 7.85 -4.40
C ALA A 115 12.25 8.21 -4.43
N GLN A 116 12.67 9.26 -3.71
CA GLN A 116 14.09 9.64 -3.58
C GLN A 116 14.95 8.55 -2.93
N GLN A 117 14.33 7.64 -2.18
CA GLN A 117 14.99 6.54 -1.53
C GLN A 117 14.85 5.23 -2.29
N HIS A 118 14.35 5.24 -3.54
CA HIS A 118 14.11 4.04 -4.33
C HIS A 118 13.11 3.05 -3.69
N ILE A 119 12.17 3.59 -2.90
CA ILE A 119 11.04 2.83 -2.36
C ILE A 119 9.86 3.02 -3.32
N LEU A 120 9.42 1.92 -3.95
CA LEU A 120 8.21 1.93 -4.77
C LEU A 120 6.98 1.81 -3.87
N LEU A 121 6.15 2.84 -3.88
CA LEU A 121 4.83 2.81 -3.26
C LEU A 121 3.79 2.45 -4.32
N CYS A 122 3.06 1.36 -4.12
CA CYS A 122 1.93 0.96 -4.95
C CYS A 122 0.68 0.80 -4.09
N PHE A 123 -0.38 1.53 -4.43
CA PHE A 123 -1.64 1.50 -3.70
C PHE A 123 -2.62 0.52 -4.36
N VAL A 124 -3.00 -0.55 -3.68
CA VAL A 124 -4.04 -1.47 -4.12
C VAL A 124 -5.36 -1.02 -3.52
N ILE A 125 -6.17 -0.40 -4.37
CA ILE A 125 -7.48 0.12 -4.04
C ILE A 125 -8.51 -1.01 -4.14
N VAL A 126 -9.06 -1.44 -3.01
CA VAL A 126 -10.10 -2.48 -2.99
C VAL A 126 -11.45 -1.82 -3.23
N ASP A 127 -11.93 -1.91 -4.48
CA ASP A 127 -13.16 -1.28 -4.96
C ASP A 127 -14.27 -2.33 -5.07
N ALA A 128 -15.21 -2.32 -4.12
CA ALA A 128 -16.37 -3.21 -4.17
C ALA A 128 -17.37 -2.69 -5.22
N ALA A 129 -17.22 -3.11 -6.47
CA ALA A 129 -17.98 -2.64 -7.64
C ALA A 129 -19.52 -2.75 -7.54
N ALA A 130 -20.05 -3.43 -6.52
CA ALA A 130 -21.48 -3.62 -6.29
C ALA A 130 -22.14 -2.53 -5.43
N SER A 131 -21.38 -1.56 -4.89
CA SER A 131 -21.95 -0.47 -4.09
C SER A 131 -21.99 0.83 -4.89
N GLU A 132 -22.98 1.71 -4.61
CA GLU A 132 -23.04 3.13 -5.06
C GLU A 132 -21.86 3.99 -4.54
N ASP A 133 -20.89 3.31 -3.96
CA ASP A 133 -19.84 3.81 -3.11
C ASP A 133 -18.48 3.60 -3.79
N SER A 134 -18.46 3.20 -5.06
CA SER A 134 -17.24 2.95 -5.84
C SER A 134 -16.30 4.16 -5.79
N ILE A 135 -14.99 3.89 -5.66
CA ILE A 135 -13.99 4.98 -5.61
C ILE A 135 -14.00 5.82 -6.90
N MET A 136 -14.44 5.22 -8.01
CA MET A 136 -14.51 5.87 -9.32
C MET A 136 -15.64 6.91 -9.41
N ASP A 137 -16.58 6.85 -8.46
CA ASP A 137 -17.76 7.71 -8.41
C ASP A 137 -17.70 8.69 -7.23
N LEU A 138 -16.75 8.49 -6.30
CA LEU A 138 -16.48 9.44 -5.22
C LEU A 138 -16.11 10.82 -5.77
N GLN A 139 -16.86 11.82 -5.33
CA GLN A 139 -16.59 13.21 -5.66
C GLN A 139 -15.62 13.84 -4.65
N SER A 140 -14.79 14.74 -5.15
CA SER A 140 -13.96 15.62 -4.35
C SER A 140 -14.38 17.05 -4.60
N VAL A 141 -14.50 17.82 -3.52
CA VAL A 141 -14.84 19.24 -3.56
C VAL A 141 -13.60 20.04 -3.22
N SER A 142 -13.22 20.95 -4.11
CA SER A 142 -12.10 21.86 -3.91
C SER A 142 -12.51 23.30 -4.23
N TYR A 143 -11.78 24.25 -3.67
CA TYR A 143 -11.99 25.69 -3.90
C TYR A 143 -10.72 26.35 -4.44
N PRO A 144 -10.19 25.93 -5.61
CA PRO A 144 -9.05 26.61 -6.22
C PRO A 144 -9.41 28.08 -6.48
N ASN A 145 -8.65 29.01 -5.91
CA ASN A 145 -8.88 30.45 -5.99
C ASN A 145 -10.29 30.88 -5.55
N GLY A 146 -10.90 30.16 -4.60
CA GLY A 146 -12.23 30.46 -4.07
C GLY A 146 -13.39 30.01 -4.96
N LYS A 147 -13.14 29.37 -6.11
CA LYS A 147 -14.19 28.84 -6.99
C LYS A 147 -14.47 27.37 -6.68
N LEU A 148 -15.73 27.05 -6.35
CA LEU A 148 -16.19 25.68 -6.17
C LEU A 148 -15.91 24.85 -7.42
N THR A 149 -15.12 23.80 -7.26
CA THR A 149 -14.80 22.83 -8.31
C THR A 149 -15.06 21.43 -7.76
N ILE A 150 -15.96 20.71 -8.41
CA ILE A 150 -16.26 19.30 -8.10
C ILE A 150 -15.52 18.47 -9.14
N SER A 151 -14.67 17.55 -8.69
CA SER A 151 -13.94 16.59 -9.53
C SER A 151 -14.13 15.18 -9.00
N LYS A 152 -13.65 14.16 -9.71
CA LYS A 152 -13.60 12.82 -9.12
C LYS A 152 -12.44 12.76 -8.13
N TRP A 153 -12.62 11.99 -7.06
CA TRP A 153 -11.58 11.77 -6.07
C TRP A 153 -10.34 11.13 -6.70
N ILE A 154 -10.55 10.15 -7.57
CA ILE A 154 -9.48 9.41 -8.25
C ILE A 154 -8.57 10.31 -9.10
N ASP A 155 -9.11 11.41 -9.66
CA ASP A 155 -8.33 12.38 -10.46
C ASP A 155 -7.29 13.13 -9.61
N SER A 156 -7.53 13.21 -8.30
CA SER A 156 -6.66 13.87 -7.31
C SER A 156 -5.95 12.89 -6.39
N PHE A 157 -5.96 11.59 -6.73
CA PHE A 157 -5.33 10.57 -5.91
C PHE A 157 -3.80 10.78 -5.86
N PRO A 158 -3.18 10.85 -4.67
CA PRO A 158 -1.81 11.35 -4.54
C PRO A 158 -0.74 10.32 -4.86
N PHE A 159 -1.11 9.04 -4.97
CA PHE A 159 -0.16 7.97 -5.28
C PHE A 159 0.03 7.86 -6.79
N PRO A 160 1.28 7.92 -7.29
CA PRO A 160 1.55 7.82 -8.73
C PRO A 160 1.26 6.41 -9.29
N TYR A 161 1.37 5.39 -8.45
CA TYR A 161 1.08 4.01 -8.81
C TYR A 161 -0.04 3.47 -7.93
N TYR A 162 -1.15 3.12 -8.56
CA TYR A 162 -2.27 2.46 -7.90
C TYR A 162 -2.96 1.46 -8.82
N ILE A 163 -3.59 0.46 -8.22
CA ILE A 163 -4.37 -0.58 -8.88
C ILE A 163 -5.79 -0.50 -8.31
N VAL A 164 -6.80 -0.32 -9.17
CA VAL A 164 -8.20 -0.44 -8.75
C VAL A 164 -8.63 -1.89 -8.90
N LEU A 165 -8.77 -2.57 -7.77
CA LEU A 165 -9.08 -3.99 -7.70
C LEU A 165 -10.57 -4.20 -7.42
N ARG A 166 -11.28 -4.66 -8.45
CA ARG A 166 -12.71 -5.02 -8.37
C ARG A 166 -12.94 -6.51 -8.13
N ASP A 167 -11.99 -7.34 -8.54
CA ASP A 167 -12.06 -8.79 -8.40
C ASP A 167 -10.72 -9.34 -7.91
N LEU A 168 -10.75 -10.00 -6.74
CA LEU A 168 -9.59 -10.64 -6.12
C LEU A 168 -8.96 -11.73 -6.99
N VAL A 169 -9.75 -12.38 -7.87
CA VAL A 169 -9.24 -13.42 -8.77
C VAL A 169 -8.15 -12.86 -9.69
N THR A 170 -8.27 -11.59 -10.07
CA THR A 170 -7.30 -10.92 -10.97
C THR A 170 -6.07 -10.38 -10.26
N LEU A 171 -6.09 -10.25 -8.93
CA LEU A 171 -5.02 -9.59 -8.16
C LEU A 171 -3.64 -10.20 -8.40
N PRO A 172 -3.44 -11.54 -8.38
CA PRO A 172 -2.11 -12.11 -8.57
C PRO A 172 -1.51 -11.76 -9.94
N GLN A 173 -2.35 -11.78 -10.98
CA GLN A 173 -1.93 -11.43 -12.34
C GLN A 173 -1.58 -9.95 -12.44
N VAL A 174 -2.46 -9.06 -11.95
CA VAL A 174 -2.25 -7.61 -12.01
C VAL A 174 -1.00 -7.19 -11.23
N LEU A 175 -0.75 -7.79 -10.06
CA LEU A 175 0.49 -7.53 -9.30
C LEU A 175 1.72 -8.06 -10.04
N SER A 176 1.62 -9.24 -10.65
CA SER A 176 2.73 -9.82 -11.41
C SER A 176 3.11 -8.93 -12.60
N ASP A 177 2.12 -8.39 -13.31
CA ASP A 177 2.32 -7.48 -14.43
C ASP A 177 2.88 -6.12 -13.97
N ALA A 178 2.37 -5.57 -12.86
CA ALA A 178 2.89 -4.34 -12.28
C ALA A 178 4.35 -4.48 -11.81
N LEU A 179 4.68 -5.59 -11.15
CA LEU A 179 6.05 -5.88 -10.72
C LEU A 179 6.98 -6.04 -11.93
N ARG A 180 6.53 -6.72 -12.99
CA ARG A 180 7.30 -6.86 -14.22
C ARG A 180 7.57 -5.50 -14.86
N GLN A 181 6.54 -4.68 -15.05
CA GLN A 181 6.69 -3.33 -15.62
C GLN A 181 7.68 -2.49 -14.81
N TRP A 182 7.61 -2.58 -13.49
CA TRP A 182 8.54 -1.87 -12.62
C TRP A 182 9.98 -2.39 -12.73
N LEU A 183 10.19 -3.71 -12.73
CA LEU A 183 11.51 -4.30 -12.94
C LEU A 183 12.12 -3.88 -14.29
N GLU A 184 11.30 -3.83 -15.34
CA GLU A 184 11.72 -3.34 -16.66
C GLU A 184 12.10 -1.86 -16.66
N LEU A 185 11.37 -1.02 -15.90
CA LEU A 185 11.71 0.41 -15.78
C LEU A 185 13.06 0.62 -15.11
N LEU A 186 13.38 -0.19 -14.10
CA LEU A 186 14.66 -0.11 -13.38
C LEU A 186 15.84 -0.54 -14.24
N GLN A 187 15.64 -1.52 -15.12
CA GLN A 187 16.69 -1.98 -16.05
C GLN A 187 17.00 -0.96 -17.16
N ARG A 188 16.14 0.05 -17.35
CA ARG A 188 16.30 1.10 -18.37
C ARG A 188 16.96 2.38 -17.83
N THR A 189 17.18 2.45 -16.52
CA THR A 189 17.87 3.55 -15.82
C THR A 189 19.23 3.10 -15.34
#